data_AF-W9J1L0-F1
#
_entry.id   AF-W9J1L0-F1
#
_cell.length_a   1.000
_cell.length_b   1.000
_cell.length_c   1.000
_cell.angle_alpha   90.00
_cell.angle_beta   90.00
_cell.angle_gamma   90.00
#
_symmetry.space_group_name_H-M   'P 1'
#
loop_
_entity.id
_entity.type
_entity.pdbx_description
1 polymer ?
#
loop_
_entity_poly.entity_id
_entity_poly.type
_entity_poly.pdbx_seq_one_letter_code
_entity_poly.pdbx_strand_id
1 'polypeptide(L)'
;MLICLLNIISGSRTRAKKKSRKKKSLEQVISISPRFIKDDPVDCFGQTWRQTLTAWDSLVRQTRIPPDTPVADLDITSAVDALNGSIAGKERTSLPPGSGYVQFSRFLDALEGRVKTDRQAGLIPSESGRVTASIAFDIYLRAQSVGPEALQTRSKMSEHRRAGRRWQELVGPSVFLLAIYTDVAEKFVKDHLRVDKETFKAMASVALDSIPTNLLKACAYLSTIAEDRLRSGLPCDDAWMDQIENYMRQHSLM
;
A
#
# COMPACT_ATOMS: atom_id res chain seq x y z
N MET A 1 50.74 0.65 -39.74
CA MET A 1 50.11 0.15 -40.97
C MET A 1 49.57 -1.25 -40.71
N LEU A 2 48.24 -1.40 -40.84
CA LEU A 2 47.43 -2.58 -41.22
C LEU A 2 47.43 -3.86 -40.32
N ILE A 3 46.29 -4.25 -39.69
CA ILE A 3 45.06 -4.97 -40.21
C ILE A 3 45.35 -6.48 -40.41
N CYS A 4 44.56 -7.52 -40.06
CA CYS A 4 43.30 -7.77 -39.33
C CYS A 4 43.06 -9.31 -39.27
N LEU A 5 42.21 -9.77 -38.32
CA LEU A 5 41.15 -10.81 -38.40
C LEU A 5 41.45 -12.29 -38.81
N LEU A 6 41.09 -13.25 -37.93
CA LEU A 6 39.97 -14.24 -38.09
C LEU A 6 39.99 -15.41 -37.06
N ASN A 7 39.10 -15.31 -36.06
CA ASN A 7 38.01 -16.24 -35.66
C ASN A 7 38.06 -17.80 -35.80
N ILE A 8 37.54 -18.43 -34.72
CA ILE A 8 36.74 -19.68 -34.58
C ILE A 8 37.45 -20.98 -34.12
N ILE A 9 37.00 -21.52 -32.97
CA ILE A 9 36.50 -22.91 -32.69
C ILE A 9 35.91 -22.89 -31.26
N SER A 10 34.59 -22.79 -31.13
CA SER A 10 33.66 -23.87 -30.73
C SER A 10 33.86 -24.43 -29.31
N GLY A 11 33.19 -23.81 -28.34
CA GLY A 11 32.96 -24.34 -26.99
C GLY A 11 31.48 -24.22 -26.64
N SER A 12 30.79 -25.35 -26.74
CA SER A 12 29.36 -25.54 -26.51
C SER A 12 28.96 -25.25 -25.06
N ARG A 13 28.23 -24.14 -24.83
CA ARG A 13 27.39 -23.95 -23.63
C ARG A 13 25.93 -24.13 -24.01
N THR A 14 25.42 -25.31 -23.70
CA THR A 14 24.00 -25.64 -23.72
C THR A 14 23.25 -24.71 -22.76
N ARG A 15 22.61 -23.69 -23.34
CA ARG A 15 21.68 -22.79 -22.64
C ARG A 15 20.45 -23.61 -22.30
N ALA A 16 20.33 -24.06 -21.05
CA ALA A 16 19.14 -24.73 -20.56
C ALA A 16 17.91 -23.86 -20.86
N LYS A 17 17.06 -24.33 -21.78
CA LYS A 17 15.78 -23.70 -22.09
C LYS A 17 14.94 -23.70 -20.81
N LYS A 18 14.79 -22.52 -20.20
CA LYS A 18 13.85 -22.26 -19.11
C LYS A 18 12.48 -22.76 -19.58
N LYS A 19 11.97 -23.85 -18.98
CA LYS A 19 10.63 -24.41 -19.27
C LYS A 19 9.63 -23.25 -19.30
N SER A 20 8.97 -23.01 -20.43
CA SER A 20 7.89 -22.03 -20.52
C SER A 20 6.80 -22.50 -19.56
N ARG A 21 6.62 -21.76 -18.47
CA ARG A 21 5.55 -22.00 -17.51
C ARG A 21 4.24 -21.86 -18.30
N LYS A 22 3.43 -22.92 -18.41
CA LYS A 22 2.12 -22.87 -19.06
C LYS A 22 1.38 -21.64 -18.52
N LYS A 23 1.10 -20.67 -19.39
CA LYS A 23 0.37 -19.45 -19.04
C LYS A 23 -1.05 -19.91 -18.70
N LYS A 24 -1.44 -19.82 -17.42
CA LYS A 24 -2.83 -20.07 -17.03
C LYS A 24 -3.72 -19.08 -17.79
N SER A 25 -4.91 -19.51 -18.20
CA SER A 25 -5.84 -18.58 -18.86
C SER A 25 -6.26 -17.50 -17.86
N LEU A 26 -6.60 -16.31 -18.38
CA LEU A 26 -7.06 -15.19 -17.56
C LEU A 26 -8.24 -15.59 -16.66
N GLU A 27 -9.19 -16.34 -17.22
CA GLU A 27 -10.35 -16.89 -16.52
C GLU A 27 -9.97 -17.79 -15.34
N GLN A 28 -8.95 -18.65 -15.49
CA GLN A 28 -8.47 -19.52 -14.42
C GLN A 28 -7.80 -18.76 -13.28
N VAL A 29 -7.24 -17.58 -13.56
CA VAL A 29 -6.63 -16.73 -12.54
C VAL A 29 -7.71 -15.92 -11.84
N ILE A 30 -8.66 -15.35 -12.58
CA ILE A 30 -9.78 -14.56 -12.05
C ILE A 30 -10.73 -15.41 -11.20
N SER A 31 -10.90 -16.70 -11.49
CA SER A 31 -11.77 -17.59 -10.68
C SER A 31 -11.31 -17.74 -9.22
N ILE A 32 -10.08 -17.32 -8.89
CA ILE A 32 -9.56 -17.32 -7.52
C ILE A 32 -10.03 -16.09 -6.74
N SER A 33 -10.41 -14.99 -7.41
CA SER A 33 -10.71 -13.70 -6.79
C SER A 33 -11.76 -13.73 -5.68
N PRO A 34 -12.85 -14.53 -5.75
CA PRO A 34 -13.80 -14.60 -4.62
C PRO A 34 -13.15 -15.07 -3.31
N ARG A 35 -12.08 -15.90 -3.39
CA ARG A 35 -11.33 -16.37 -2.22
C ARG A 35 -10.47 -15.30 -1.56
N PHE A 36 -10.41 -14.10 -2.15
CA PHE A 36 -9.73 -12.97 -1.54
C PHE A 36 -10.53 -12.44 -0.35
N ILE A 37 -11.84 -12.62 -0.33
CA ILE A 37 -12.73 -12.17 0.74
C ILE A 37 -12.92 -13.31 1.74
N LYS A 38 -13.03 -12.98 3.03
CA LYS A 38 -13.40 -13.92 4.10
C LYS A 38 -14.85 -14.41 3.90
N ASP A 39 -15.17 -15.59 4.43
CA ASP A 39 -16.49 -16.20 4.26
C ASP A 39 -17.62 -15.36 4.88
N ASP A 40 -17.39 -14.76 6.06
CA ASP A 40 -18.34 -13.87 6.76
C ASP A 40 -17.79 -12.44 6.89
N PRO A 41 -17.78 -11.65 5.79
CA PRO A 41 -17.09 -10.35 5.78
C PRO A 41 -17.80 -9.29 6.63
N VAL A 42 -19.13 -9.36 6.75
CA VAL A 42 -19.93 -8.42 7.56
C VAL A 42 -19.62 -8.60 9.05
N ASP A 43 -19.67 -9.84 9.54
CA ASP A 43 -19.36 -10.14 10.95
C ASP A 43 -17.90 -9.83 11.29
N CYS A 44 -16.98 -10.19 10.39
CA CYS A 44 -15.57 -9.86 10.56
C CYS A 44 -15.33 -8.35 10.67
N PHE A 45 -15.99 -7.56 9.82
CA PHE A 45 -15.91 -6.10 9.90
C PHE A 45 -16.54 -5.59 11.19
N GLY A 46 -17.73 -6.08 11.55
CA GLY A 46 -18.46 -5.62 12.73
C GLY A 46 -17.73 -5.83 14.04
N GLN A 47 -16.95 -6.90 14.15
CA GLN A 47 -16.13 -7.18 15.33
C GLN A 47 -14.84 -6.34 15.41
N THR A 48 -14.33 -5.81 14.30
CA THR A 48 -12.95 -5.29 14.22
C THR A 48 -12.83 -3.83 13.83
N TRP A 49 -13.89 -3.20 13.31
CA TRP A 49 -13.78 -1.87 12.70
C TRP A 49 -13.36 -0.77 13.67
N ARG A 50 -13.81 -0.78 14.93
CA ARG A 50 -13.43 0.23 15.95
C ARG A 50 -11.93 0.19 16.25
N GLN A 51 -11.40 -1.00 16.48
CA GLN A 51 -9.99 -1.22 16.73
C GLN A 51 -9.15 -0.86 15.50
N THR A 52 -9.62 -1.25 14.31
CA THR A 52 -8.99 -0.89 13.04
C THR A 52 -8.95 0.60 12.82
N LEU A 53 -10.06 1.31 13.09
CA LEU A 53 -10.16 2.76 12.98
C LEU A 53 -9.18 3.48 13.90
N THR A 54 -9.11 3.05 15.16
CA THR A 54 -8.18 3.64 16.15
C THR A 54 -6.74 3.49 15.70
N ALA A 55 -6.33 2.28 15.30
CA ALA A 55 -4.96 2.02 14.88
C ALA A 55 -4.64 2.71 13.53
N TRP A 56 -5.60 2.76 12.62
CA TRP A 56 -5.46 3.47 11.34
C TRP A 56 -5.31 4.98 11.55
N ASP A 57 -6.15 5.60 12.38
CA ASP A 57 -6.06 7.02 12.73
C ASP A 57 -4.70 7.35 13.34
N SER A 58 -4.23 6.54 14.29
CA SER A 58 -2.90 6.69 14.90
C SER A 58 -1.78 6.63 13.84
N LEU A 59 -1.79 5.62 12.97
CA LEU A 59 -0.80 5.49 11.90
C LEU A 59 -0.84 6.68 10.94
N VAL A 60 -2.02 7.14 10.52
CA VAL A 60 -2.17 8.28 9.60
C VAL A 60 -1.66 9.57 10.24
N ARG A 61 -1.96 9.81 11.52
CA ARG A 61 -1.46 11.01 12.24
C ARG A 61 0.04 11.01 12.38
N GLN A 62 0.62 9.88 12.80
CA GLN A 62 2.07 9.73 12.95
C GLN A 62 2.82 9.89 11.62
N THR A 63 2.18 9.56 10.50
CA THR A 63 2.79 9.60 9.16
C THR A 63 2.41 10.86 8.38
N ARG A 64 1.76 11.83 9.00
CA ARG A 64 1.44 13.11 8.35
C ARG A 64 2.70 13.92 8.12
N ILE A 65 2.92 14.36 6.89
CA ILE A 65 4.03 15.27 6.56
C ILE A 65 3.64 16.70 6.95
N PRO A 66 4.43 17.40 7.78
CA PRO A 66 4.22 18.81 8.10
C PRO A 66 4.12 19.69 6.83
N PRO A 67 3.07 20.52 6.69
CA PRO A 67 2.84 21.29 5.48
C PRO A 67 3.74 22.52 5.32
N ASP A 68 4.31 23.06 6.40
CA ASP A 68 5.00 24.36 6.35
C ASP A 68 6.52 24.25 6.43
N THR A 69 7.04 23.02 6.53
CA THR A 69 8.49 22.76 6.64
C THR A 69 9.04 22.28 5.29
N PRO A 70 10.11 22.91 4.76
CA PRO A 70 10.80 22.41 3.57
C PRO A 70 11.25 20.96 3.76
N VAL A 71 11.20 20.18 2.69
CA VAL A 71 11.53 18.75 2.72
C VAL A 71 12.95 18.47 3.18
N ALA A 72 13.88 19.39 2.93
CA ALA A 72 15.26 19.29 3.38
C ALA A 72 15.40 19.32 4.92
N ASP A 73 14.43 19.94 5.60
CA ASP A 73 14.43 20.19 7.05
C ASP A 73 13.44 19.30 7.81
N LEU A 74 12.75 18.39 7.09
CA LEU A 74 11.78 17.49 7.70
C LEU A 74 12.48 16.40 8.54
N ASP A 75 12.15 16.33 9.83
CA ASP A 75 12.33 15.11 10.60
C ASP A 75 11.11 14.19 10.42
N ILE A 76 11.30 13.10 9.69
CA ILE A 76 10.28 12.07 9.44
C ILE A 76 10.64 10.73 10.08
N THR A 77 11.60 10.69 11.00
CA THR A 77 12.14 9.43 11.56
C THR A 77 11.02 8.60 12.21
N SER A 78 10.21 9.21 13.09
CA SER A 78 9.08 8.50 13.72
C SER A 78 8.03 8.03 12.72
N ALA A 79 7.75 8.82 11.68
CA ALA A 79 6.81 8.42 10.62
C ALA A 79 7.32 7.19 9.85
N VAL A 80 8.61 7.18 9.52
CA VAL A 80 9.27 6.07 8.83
C VAL A 80 9.28 4.80 9.69
N ASP A 81 9.59 4.93 10.97
CA ASP A 81 9.60 3.80 11.91
C ASP A 81 8.19 3.22 12.12
N ALA A 82 7.16 4.07 12.22
CA ALA A 82 5.77 3.64 12.30
C ALA A 82 5.34 2.86 11.04
N LEU A 83 5.71 3.34 9.84
CA LEU A 83 5.44 2.64 8.58
C LEU A 83 6.14 1.28 8.50
N ASN A 84 7.43 1.25 8.84
CA ASN A 84 8.22 0.02 8.85
C ASN A 84 7.67 -1.00 9.84
N GLY A 85 7.31 -0.55 11.05
CA GLY A 85 6.65 -1.37 12.07
C GLY A 85 5.30 -1.92 11.62
N SER A 86 4.47 -1.08 10.99
CA SER A 86 3.17 -1.49 10.46
C SER A 86 3.31 -2.53 9.33
N ILE A 87 4.27 -2.35 8.42
CA ILE A 87 4.57 -3.32 7.34
C ILE A 87 5.11 -4.63 7.90
N ALA A 88 6.00 -4.57 8.89
CA ALA A 88 6.51 -5.74 9.61
C ALA A 88 5.38 -6.45 10.40
N GLY A 89 4.32 -5.72 10.72
CA GLY A 89 3.12 -6.24 11.36
C GLY A 89 3.16 -6.18 12.89
N LYS A 90 3.87 -5.21 13.48
CA LYS A 90 3.88 -4.97 14.93
C LYS A 90 2.46 -4.78 15.50
N GLU A 91 1.54 -4.27 14.69
CA GLU A 91 0.15 -3.99 15.06
C GLU A 91 -0.84 -4.95 14.39
N ARG A 92 -0.42 -6.17 13.99
CA ARG A 92 -1.29 -7.12 13.25
C ARG A 92 -2.60 -7.48 13.95
N THR A 93 -2.67 -7.33 15.27
CA THR A 93 -3.90 -7.57 16.06
C THR A 93 -4.93 -6.46 15.90
N SER A 94 -4.52 -5.26 15.51
CA SER A 94 -5.39 -4.07 15.40
C SER A 94 -5.43 -3.48 13.99
N LEU A 95 -4.36 -3.64 13.19
CA LEU A 95 -4.30 -3.24 11.80
C LEU A 95 -4.32 -4.47 10.89
N PRO A 96 -5.28 -4.54 9.95
CA PRO A 96 -5.29 -5.57 8.93
C PRO A 96 -3.99 -5.62 8.12
N PRO A 97 -3.58 -6.80 7.63
CA PRO A 97 -2.53 -6.93 6.64
C PRO A 97 -2.82 -6.03 5.43
N GLY A 98 -1.84 -5.21 5.02
CA GLY A 98 -2.02 -4.26 3.92
C GLY A 98 -2.05 -2.80 4.35
N SER A 99 -2.48 -2.49 5.57
CA SER A 99 -2.64 -1.09 6.04
C SER A 99 -1.31 -0.32 5.95
N GLY A 100 -0.23 -0.91 6.48
CA GLY A 100 1.11 -0.33 6.39
C GLY A 100 1.57 -0.12 4.94
N TYR A 101 1.26 -1.04 4.02
CA TYR A 101 1.61 -0.90 2.61
C TYR A 101 0.83 0.22 1.91
N VAL A 102 -0.48 0.32 2.19
CA VAL A 102 -1.33 1.39 1.64
C VAL A 102 -0.84 2.74 2.13
N GLN A 103 -0.60 2.87 3.44
CA GLN A 103 -0.14 4.15 4.01
C GLN A 103 1.27 4.48 3.57
N PHE A 104 2.17 3.49 3.44
CA PHE A 104 3.50 3.70 2.85
C PHE A 104 3.42 4.24 1.41
N SER A 105 2.53 3.69 0.58
CA SER A 105 2.33 4.22 -0.78
C SER A 105 1.78 5.64 -0.76
N ARG A 106 0.80 5.95 0.11
CA ARG A 106 0.24 7.30 0.26
C ARG A 106 1.30 8.29 0.76
N PHE A 107 2.12 7.88 1.72
CA PHE A 107 3.21 8.67 2.27
C PHE A 107 4.24 9.04 1.20
N LEU A 108 4.70 8.07 0.41
CA LEU A 108 5.66 8.33 -0.68
C LEU A 108 5.08 9.25 -1.75
N ASP A 109 3.79 9.12 -2.10
CA ASP A 109 3.14 10.02 -3.04
C ASP A 109 3.08 11.47 -2.51
N ALA A 110 2.74 11.62 -1.22
CA ALA A 110 2.71 12.93 -0.56
C ALA A 110 4.12 13.55 -0.51
N LEU A 111 5.14 12.76 -0.14
CA LEU A 111 6.53 13.20 -0.11
C LEU A 111 7.03 13.59 -1.50
N GLU A 112 6.66 12.84 -2.54
CA GLU A 112 6.95 13.21 -3.92
C GLU A 112 6.28 14.53 -4.32
N GLY A 113 5.02 14.72 -3.94
CA GLY A 113 4.31 15.99 -4.12
C GLY A 113 5.08 17.15 -3.49
N ARG A 114 5.53 16.98 -2.23
CA ARG A 114 6.34 17.98 -1.51
C ARG A 114 7.67 18.27 -2.19
N VAL A 115 8.42 17.25 -2.58
CA VAL A 115 9.69 17.42 -3.32
C VAL A 115 9.45 18.19 -4.62
N LYS A 116 8.34 17.91 -5.33
CA LYS A 116 7.99 18.62 -6.56
C LYS A 116 7.74 20.11 -6.28
N THR A 117 6.96 20.44 -5.25
CA THR A 117 6.68 21.82 -4.83
C THR A 117 7.96 22.55 -4.45
N ASP A 118 8.82 21.96 -3.61
CA ASP A 118 10.06 22.58 -3.17
C ASP A 118 11.05 22.81 -4.32
N ARG A 119 11.10 21.90 -5.30
CA ARG A 119 11.87 22.12 -6.54
C ARG A 119 11.34 23.31 -7.35
N GLN A 120 10.03 23.44 -7.47
CA GLN A 120 9.41 24.57 -8.18
C GLN A 120 9.66 25.90 -7.46
N ALA A 121 9.77 25.88 -6.14
CA ALA A 121 10.13 27.02 -5.31
C ALA A 121 11.65 27.31 -5.27
N GLY A 122 12.49 26.50 -5.94
CA GLY A 122 13.94 26.66 -5.95
C GLY A 122 14.64 26.23 -4.66
N LEU A 123 13.93 25.59 -3.72
CA LEU A 123 14.47 25.10 -2.44
C LEU A 123 15.29 23.82 -2.61
N ILE A 124 15.03 23.06 -3.70
CA ILE A 124 15.79 21.87 -4.06
C ILE A 124 16.44 22.10 -5.43
N PRO A 125 17.78 22.00 -5.55
CA PRO A 125 18.48 22.13 -6.81
C PRO A 125 17.96 21.13 -7.87
N SER A 126 17.83 21.59 -9.10
CA SER A 126 17.52 20.70 -10.22
C SER A 126 18.79 20.03 -10.74
N GLU A 127 18.90 18.73 -10.49
CA GLU A 127 20.00 17.89 -10.97
C GLU A 127 19.52 17.01 -12.13
N SER A 128 20.31 16.95 -13.22
CA SER A 128 20.01 16.08 -14.35
C SER A 128 19.95 14.61 -13.92
N GLY A 129 18.94 13.87 -14.39
CA GLY A 129 18.72 12.47 -14.04
C GLY A 129 18.12 12.23 -12.64
N ARG A 130 17.95 13.26 -11.80
CA ARG A 130 17.37 13.12 -10.46
C ARG A 130 15.89 13.49 -10.46
N VAL A 131 15.06 12.47 -10.59
CA VAL A 131 13.59 12.60 -10.56
C VAL A 131 13.05 12.68 -9.13
N THR A 132 11.90 13.34 -8.95
CA THR A 132 11.21 13.54 -7.67
C THR A 132 11.07 12.26 -6.84
N ALA A 133 10.69 11.14 -7.48
CA ALA A 133 10.56 9.84 -6.82
C ALA A 133 11.88 9.33 -6.23
N SER A 134 13.00 9.55 -6.91
CA SER A 134 14.32 9.13 -6.43
C SER A 134 14.72 9.92 -5.18
N ILE A 135 14.44 11.22 -5.16
CA ILE A 135 14.69 12.10 -4.01
C ILE A 135 13.83 11.69 -2.82
N ALA A 136 12.53 11.42 -3.03
CA ALA A 136 11.63 10.95 -1.98
C ALA A 136 12.11 9.64 -1.36
N PHE A 137 12.63 8.71 -2.18
CA PHE A 137 13.24 7.48 -1.68
C PHE A 137 14.48 7.76 -0.84
N ASP A 138 15.34 8.69 -1.26
CA ASP A 138 16.55 9.05 -0.50
C ASP A 138 16.23 9.71 0.84
N ILE A 139 15.20 10.54 0.89
CA ILE A 139 14.72 11.14 2.14
C ILE A 139 14.22 10.05 3.09
N TYR A 140 13.35 9.16 2.59
CA TYR A 140 12.87 8.03 3.38
C TYR A 140 14.01 7.16 3.90
N LEU A 141 14.95 6.75 3.02
CA LEU A 141 16.07 5.90 3.39
C LEU A 141 16.96 6.53 4.46
N ARG A 142 17.19 7.84 4.40
CA ARG A 142 18.01 8.58 5.38
C ARG A 142 17.35 8.68 6.75
N ALA A 143 16.02 8.71 6.79
CA ALA A 143 15.27 8.79 8.03
C ALA A 143 14.98 7.42 8.68
N GLN A 144 15.47 6.31 8.11
CA GLN A 144 15.30 5.00 8.71
C GLN A 144 16.22 4.82 9.91
N SER A 145 15.63 4.42 11.04
CA SER A 145 16.38 3.86 12.16
C SER A 145 17.04 2.53 11.76
N VAL A 146 18.22 2.25 12.33
CA VAL A 146 18.89 0.96 12.16
C VAL A 146 18.10 -0.11 12.91
N GLY A 147 17.54 -1.08 12.21
CA GLY A 147 16.75 -2.14 12.83
C GLY A 147 16.30 -3.23 11.85
N PRO A 148 15.77 -4.35 12.37
CA PRO A 148 15.31 -5.47 11.54
C PRO A 148 14.12 -5.10 10.65
N GLU A 149 13.34 -4.08 11.00
CA GLU A 149 12.20 -3.60 10.21
C GLU A 149 12.58 -2.61 9.11
N ALA A 150 13.85 -2.16 9.05
CA ALA A 150 14.29 -1.19 8.07
C ALA A 150 14.24 -1.74 6.63
N LEU A 151 13.66 -0.97 5.72
CA LEU A 151 13.68 -1.14 4.27
C LEU A 151 15.02 -0.63 3.71
N GLN A 152 16.08 -1.37 3.98
CA GLN A 152 17.46 -0.95 3.71
C GLN A 152 17.81 -0.74 2.21
N THR A 153 16.92 -1.05 1.28
CA THR A 153 17.20 -0.90 -0.16
C THR A 153 16.06 -0.24 -0.92
N ARG A 154 16.40 0.56 -1.94
CA ARG A 154 15.42 1.12 -2.89
C ARG A 154 14.59 0.02 -3.58
N SER A 155 15.16 -1.17 -3.78
CA SER A 155 14.47 -2.32 -4.36
C SER A 155 13.35 -2.83 -3.45
N LYS A 156 13.62 -3.02 -2.16
CA LYS A 156 12.60 -3.40 -1.16
C LYS A 156 11.51 -2.33 -1.05
N MET A 157 11.88 -1.06 -1.00
CA MET A 157 10.91 0.05 -1.02
C MET A 157 10.03 0.02 -2.28
N SER A 158 10.62 -0.24 -3.44
CA SER A 158 9.87 -0.35 -4.70
C SER A 158 8.91 -1.55 -4.71
N GLU A 159 9.28 -2.65 -4.09
CA GLU A 159 8.38 -3.80 -3.88
C GLU A 159 7.22 -3.45 -2.96
N HIS A 160 7.49 -2.78 -1.84
CA HIS A 160 6.47 -2.38 -0.88
C HIS A 160 5.52 -1.33 -1.45
N ARG A 161 6.03 -0.37 -2.23
CA ARG A 161 5.19 0.61 -2.94
C ARG A 161 4.29 -0.09 -3.95
N ARG A 162 4.82 -1.07 -4.70
CA ARG A 162 4.02 -1.89 -5.63
C ARG A 162 2.94 -2.71 -4.92
N ALA A 163 3.27 -3.31 -3.77
CA ALA A 163 2.29 -3.99 -2.94
C ALA A 163 1.21 -3.02 -2.43
N GLY A 164 1.60 -1.81 -1.98
CA GLY A 164 0.68 -0.76 -1.57
C GLY A 164 -0.28 -0.34 -2.69
N ARG A 165 0.23 -0.14 -3.91
CA ARG A 165 -0.61 0.12 -5.09
C ARG A 165 -1.60 -0.99 -5.37
N ARG A 166 -1.20 -2.25 -5.24
CA ARG A 166 -2.11 -3.40 -5.43
C ARG A 166 -3.16 -3.49 -4.33
N TRP A 167 -2.79 -3.24 -3.09
CA TRP A 167 -3.77 -3.10 -2.02
C TRP A 167 -4.74 -1.96 -2.32
N GLN A 168 -4.28 -0.82 -2.85
CA GLN A 168 -5.15 0.27 -3.29
C GLN A 168 -6.19 -0.15 -4.34
N GLU A 169 -5.85 -1.04 -5.27
CA GLU A 169 -6.82 -1.60 -6.23
C GLU A 169 -7.87 -2.49 -5.53
N LEU A 170 -7.49 -3.21 -4.47
CA LEU A 170 -8.41 -4.07 -3.70
C LEU A 170 -9.31 -3.27 -2.76
N VAL A 171 -8.79 -2.28 -2.05
CA VAL A 171 -9.58 -1.55 -1.05
C VAL A 171 -10.63 -0.62 -1.65
N GLY A 172 -10.64 -0.43 -2.97
CA GLY A 172 -11.65 0.33 -3.70
C GLY A 172 -12.03 1.63 -2.97
N PRO A 173 -13.27 1.77 -2.48
CA PRO A 173 -13.74 3.00 -1.85
C PRO A 173 -13.23 3.23 -0.42
N SER A 174 -12.64 2.24 0.25
CA SER A 174 -12.33 2.33 1.69
C SER A 174 -11.23 1.39 2.16
N VAL A 175 -10.24 1.95 2.87
CA VAL A 175 -9.15 1.19 3.49
C VAL A 175 -9.64 0.16 4.52
N PHE A 176 -10.82 0.36 5.09
CA PHE A 176 -11.41 -0.56 6.06
C PHE A 176 -11.81 -1.91 5.47
N LEU A 177 -11.90 -2.02 4.13
CA LEU A 177 -12.06 -3.32 3.46
C LEU A 177 -10.84 -4.24 3.64
N LEU A 178 -9.67 -3.73 4.06
CA LEU A 178 -8.53 -4.59 4.40
C LEU A 178 -8.87 -5.62 5.48
N ALA A 179 -9.79 -5.30 6.39
CA ALA A 179 -10.19 -6.22 7.47
C ALA A 179 -10.83 -7.52 6.95
N ILE A 180 -11.44 -7.49 5.76
CA ILE A 180 -12.17 -8.63 5.19
C ILE A 180 -11.35 -9.41 4.16
N TYR A 181 -10.15 -8.96 3.82
CA TYR A 181 -9.27 -9.68 2.90
C TYR A 181 -8.55 -10.84 3.61
N THR A 182 -8.33 -11.93 2.89
CA THR A 182 -7.66 -13.14 3.35
C THR A 182 -6.17 -13.14 3.02
N ASP A 183 -5.42 -14.07 3.60
CA ASP A 183 -4.02 -14.33 3.24
C ASP A 183 -3.84 -14.73 1.76
N VAL A 184 -4.90 -15.19 1.10
CA VAL A 184 -4.87 -15.46 -0.35
C VAL A 184 -4.68 -14.15 -1.10
N ALA A 185 -5.44 -13.10 -0.74
CA ALA A 185 -5.27 -11.78 -1.33
C ALA A 185 -3.85 -11.25 -1.10
N GLU A 186 -3.32 -11.36 0.12
CA GLU A 186 -1.97 -10.90 0.46
C GLU A 186 -0.89 -11.59 -0.40
N LYS A 187 -1.00 -12.90 -0.64
CA LYS A 187 -0.08 -13.64 -1.51
C LYS A 187 -0.07 -13.09 -2.93
N PHE A 188 -1.24 -12.78 -3.50
CA PHE A 188 -1.35 -12.24 -4.85
C PHE A 188 -0.90 -10.78 -4.95
N VAL A 189 -1.10 -9.99 -3.90
CA VAL A 189 -0.58 -8.63 -3.81
C VAL A 189 0.95 -8.64 -3.84
N LYS A 190 1.60 -9.52 -3.07
CA LYS A 190 3.06 -9.59 -2.99
C LYS A 190 3.70 -10.25 -4.23
N ASP A 191 3.05 -11.24 -4.84
CA ASP A 191 3.57 -11.98 -5.99
C ASP A 191 3.33 -11.27 -7.34
N HIS A 192 3.98 -10.12 -7.50
CA HIS A 192 3.87 -9.30 -8.71
C HIS A 192 4.50 -9.90 -9.97
N LEU A 193 5.29 -10.96 -9.84
CA LEU A 193 5.91 -11.66 -10.97
C LEU A 193 4.97 -12.69 -11.60
N ARG A 194 3.96 -13.16 -10.86
CA ARG A 194 3.00 -14.15 -11.35
C ARG A 194 1.81 -13.54 -12.07
N VAL A 195 1.40 -12.36 -11.65
CA VAL A 195 0.20 -11.69 -12.17
C VAL A 195 0.61 -10.28 -12.57
N ASP A 196 0.42 -9.90 -13.83
CA ASP A 196 0.68 -8.54 -14.28
C ASP A 196 -0.35 -7.55 -13.71
N LYS A 197 -0.11 -6.25 -13.92
CA LYS A 197 -0.96 -5.18 -13.35
C LYS A 197 -2.41 -5.27 -13.81
N GLU A 198 -2.65 -5.49 -15.10
CA GLU A 198 -4.00 -5.45 -15.66
C GLU A 198 -4.79 -6.70 -15.26
N THR A 199 -4.12 -7.87 -15.25
CA THR A 199 -4.73 -9.08 -14.69
C THR A 199 -5.09 -8.89 -13.21
N PHE A 200 -4.21 -8.28 -12.41
CA PHE A 200 -4.49 -8.06 -10.99
C PHE A 200 -5.66 -7.09 -10.78
N LYS A 201 -5.78 -6.03 -11.60
CA LYS A 201 -6.95 -5.13 -11.58
C LYS A 201 -8.26 -5.86 -11.88
N ALA A 202 -8.27 -6.73 -12.89
CA ALA A 202 -9.44 -7.55 -13.18
C ALA A 202 -9.80 -8.46 -12.00
N MET A 203 -8.80 -9.06 -11.33
CA MET A 203 -9.03 -9.84 -10.12
C MET A 203 -9.61 -9.00 -8.98
N ALA A 204 -9.08 -7.79 -8.77
CA ALA A 204 -9.54 -6.88 -7.73
C ALA A 204 -10.99 -6.45 -7.96
N SER A 205 -11.37 -6.17 -9.21
CA SER A 205 -12.77 -5.88 -9.58
C SER A 205 -13.70 -7.03 -9.19
N VAL A 206 -13.36 -8.27 -9.57
CA VAL A 206 -14.20 -9.43 -9.23
C VAL A 206 -14.28 -9.68 -7.72
N ALA A 207 -13.19 -9.43 -6.99
CA ALA A 207 -13.21 -9.51 -5.54
C ALA A 207 -14.13 -8.45 -4.92
N LEU A 208 -14.09 -7.20 -5.42
CA LEU A 208 -14.97 -6.12 -4.98
C LEU A 208 -16.44 -6.41 -5.28
N ASP A 209 -16.74 -6.97 -6.45
CA ASP A 209 -18.10 -7.36 -6.85
C ASP A 209 -18.68 -8.49 -5.97
N SER A 210 -17.80 -9.22 -5.26
CA SER A 210 -18.20 -10.28 -4.32
C SER A 210 -18.52 -9.74 -2.92
N ILE A 211 -18.29 -8.45 -2.64
CA ILE A 211 -18.51 -7.86 -1.32
C ILE A 211 -19.97 -7.40 -1.19
N PRO A 212 -20.66 -7.69 -0.06
CA PRO A 212 -22.01 -7.19 0.18
C PRO A 212 -22.10 -5.66 0.04
N THR A 213 -23.12 -5.19 -0.68
CA THR A 213 -23.32 -3.75 -0.97
C THR A 213 -23.46 -2.88 0.28
N ASN A 214 -24.11 -3.40 1.32
CA ASN A 214 -24.25 -2.71 2.61
C ASN A 214 -22.89 -2.51 3.28
N LEU A 215 -22.02 -3.53 3.25
CA LEU A 215 -20.67 -3.44 3.79
C LEU A 215 -19.79 -2.46 3.00
N LEU A 216 -19.87 -2.44 1.67
CA LEU A 216 -19.19 -1.44 0.85
C LEU A 216 -19.60 -0.02 1.23
N LYS A 217 -20.91 0.22 1.42
CA LYS A 217 -21.45 1.50 1.87
C LYS A 217 -20.99 1.87 3.28
N ALA A 218 -21.01 0.91 4.22
CA ALA A 218 -20.53 1.09 5.59
C ALA A 218 -19.06 1.54 5.59
N CYS A 219 -18.21 0.82 4.86
CA CYS A 219 -16.79 1.10 4.77
C CYS A 219 -16.53 2.45 4.09
N ALA A 220 -17.26 2.79 3.03
CA ALA A 220 -17.13 4.08 2.34
C ALA A 220 -17.54 5.24 3.25
N TYR A 221 -18.67 5.12 3.95
CA TYR A 221 -19.12 6.09 4.95
C TYR A 221 -18.07 6.29 6.04
N LEU A 222 -17.54 5.20 6.60
CA LEU A 222 -16.52 5.24 7.64
C LEU A 222 -15.23 5.96 7.18
N SER A 223 -14.78 5.69 5.95
CA SER A 223 -13.60 6.36 5.39
C SER A 223 -13.82 7.87 5.29
N THR A 224 -14.96 8.31 4.72
CA THR A 224 -15.27 9.73 4.57
C THR A 224 -15.26 10.47 5.91
N ILE A 225 -16.00 9.97 6.89
CA ILE A 225 -16.11 10.65 8.18
C ILE A 225 -14.81 10.61 8.99
N ALA A 226 -14.03 9.52 8.87
CA ALA A 226 -12.73 9.41 9.52
C ALA A 226 -11.72 10.38 8.89
N GLU A 227 -11.71 10.52 7.56
CA GLU A 227 -10.85 11.48 6.86
C GLU A 227 -11.21 12.93 7.20
N ASP A 228 -12.50 13.26 7.29
CA ASP A 228 -12.94 14.60 7.71
C ASP A 228 -12.52 14.88 9.16
N ARG A 229 -12.68 13.91 10.06
CA ARG A 229 -12.29 14.06 11.46
C ARG A 229 -10.77 14.21 11.63
N LEU A 230 -9.99 13.44 10.88
CA LEU A 230 -8.53 13.57 10.76
C LEU A 230 -8.13 14.97 10.29
N ARG A 231 -8.80 15.50 9.26
CA ARG A 231 -8.53 16.85 8.72
C ARG A 231 -8.82 17.94 9.74
N SER A 232 -9.90 17.79 10.51
CA SER A 232 -10.26 18.69 11.61
C SER A 232 -9.39 18.55 12.85
N GLY A 233 -8.46 17.58 12.90
CA GLY A 233 -7.58 17.35 14.04
C GLY A 233 -8.28 16.78 15.28
N LEU A 234 -9.56 16.42 15.19
CA LEU A 234 -10.35 15.87 16.29
C LEU A 234 -10.01 14.39 16.53
N PRO A 235 -10.02 13.89 17.78
CA PRO A 235 -9.73 12.49 18.09
C PRO A 235 -10.90 11.56 17.75
N CYS A 236 -10.62 10.31 17.42
CA CYS A 236 -11.63 9.25 17.28
C CYS A 236 -11.95 8.62 18.64
N ASP A 237 -12.64 9.35 19.51
CA ASP A 237 -13.06 8.88 20.84
C ASP A 237 -14.26 7.91 20.80
N ASP A 238 -14.49 7.21 21.92
CA ASP A 238 -15.57 6.20 22.04
C ASP A 238 -16.96 6.79 21.80
N ALA A 239 -17.22 8.00 22.30
CA ALA A 239 -18.52 8.66 22.14
C ALA A 239 -18.84 8.94 20.66
N TRP A 240 -17.83 9.33 19.88
CA TRP A 240 -17.98 9.48 18.43
C TRP A 240 -18.11 8.14 17.72
N MET A 241 -17.35 7.12 18.12
CA MET A 241 -17.52 5.78 17.55
C MET A 241 -18.91 5.19 17.82
N ASP A 242 -19.49 5.45 18.99
CA ASP A 242 -20.86 5.04 19.31
C ASP A 242 -21.89 5.72 18.40
N GLN A 243 -21.69 7.00 18.06
CA GLN A 243 -22.55 7.72 17.10
C GLN A 243 -22.48 7.09 15.70
N ILE A 244 -21.28 6.73 15.25
CA ILE A 244 -21.07 6.04 13.97
C ILE A 244 -21.79 4.69 13.97
N GLU A 245 -21.61 3.91 15.02
CA GLU A 245 -22.22 2.58 15.11
C GLU A 245 -23.75 2.67 15.06
N ASN A 246 -24.31 3.61 15.82
CA ASN A 246 -25.75 3.88 15.79
C ASN A 246 -26.22 4.28 14.39
N TYR A 247 -25.47 5.13 13.69
CA TYR A 247 -25.78 5.51 12.31
C TYR A 247 -25.74 4.32 11.36
N MET A 248 -24.70 3.48 11.43
CA MET A 248 -24.56 2.29 10.58
C MET A 248 -25.71 1.30 10.80
N ARG A 249 -26.08 1.05 12.07
CA ARG A 249 -27.21 0.18 12.42
C ARG A 249 -28.55 0.73 11.95
N GLN A 250 -28.80 2.03 12.15
CA GLN A 250 -30.06 2.68 11.73
C GLN A 250 -30.28 2.65 10.21
N HIS A 251 -29.20 2.63 9.43
CA HIS A 251 -29.25 2.62 7.96
C HIS A 251 -29.01 1.24 7.36
N SER A 252 -29.06 0.18 8.17
CA SER A 252 -28.83 -1.21 7.76
C SER A 252 -27.52 -1.41 6.99
N LEU A 253 -26.49 -0.64 7.36
CA LEU A 253 -25.14 -0.76 6.79
C LEU A 253 -24.38 -1.93 7.41
N MET A 254 -24.72 -2.26 8.65
CA MET A 254 -24.31 -3.43 9.44
C MET A 254 -25.50 -3.89 10.29
#